data_AF-A0A8X8FJ42-F1
#
_entry.id   AF-A0A8X8FJ42-F1
#
_cell.length_a   1.000
_cell.length_b   1.000
_cell.length_c   1.000
_cell.angle_alpha   90.00
_cell.angle_beta   90.00
_cell.angle_gamma   90.00
#
_symmetry.space_group_name_H-M   'P 1'
#
loop_
_entity.id
_entity.type
_entity.pdbx_description
1 polymer ?
#
loop_
_entity_poly.entity_id
_entity_poly.type
_entity_poly.pdbx_seq_one_letter_code
_entity_poly.pdbx_strand_id
1 'polypeptide(L)'
;MSALKPEDWQDRGEGMMTTKQQRMLNAICGDLAAGLSWHGQRLTKDDWRHMVAGTMLGWRLMPAIDRGQGAPGHIMLGGSSMKLTKSLACDAITVLVHIGDHPEEQGIRARPVRWSDTVLLGLGHNPSDFAEAA
;
A
#
# COMPACT_ATOMS: atom_id res chain seq x y z
N MET A 1 -9.70 7.13 18.87
CA MET A 1 -8.35 6.60 18.58
C MET A 1 -7.40 7.77 18.42
N SER A 2 -6.16 7.70 18.92
CA SER A 2 -5.16 8.77 18.75
C SER A 2 -4.89 9.05 17.27
N ALA A 3 -4.59 10.29 16.91
CA ALA A 3 -4.01 10.64 15.62
C ALA A 3 -2.71 9.85 15.38
N LEU A 4 -2.46 9.45 14.13
CA LEU A 4 -1.17 8.88 13.73
C LEU A 4 -0.13 10.01 13.67
N LYS A 5 1.10 9.67 14.03
CA LYS A 5 2.27 10.54 13.89
C LYS A 5 3.36 9.84 13.06
N PRO A 6 4.35 10.55 12.52
CA PRO A 6 5.46 9.94 11.77
C PRO A 6 6.15 8.78 12.50
N GLU A 7 6.46 8.96 13.79
CA GLU A 7 7.15 7.94 14.59
C GLU A 7 6.34 6.64 14.75
N ASP A 8 5.02 6.69 14.56
CA ASP A 8 4.14 5.54 14.76
C ASP A 8 4.28 4.48 13.67
N TRP A 9 4.59 4.89 12.44
CA TRP A 9 4.73 3.97 11.31
C TRP A 9 6.19 3.79 10.87
N GLN A 10 7.05 4.73 11.23
CA GLN A 10 8.48 4.67 10.98
C GLN A 10 9.24 3.73 11.91
N ASP A 11 8.57 3.13 12.91
CA ASP A 11 9.15 2.09 13.77
C ASP A 11 9.71 0.92 12.93
N ARG A 12 10.95 0.53 13.20
CA ARG A 12 11.69 -0.51 12.46
C ARG A 12 12.04 -1.68 13.38
N GLY A 13 12.23 -2.85 12.78
CA GLY A 13 12.60 -4.07 13.49
C GLY A 13 12.10 -5.35 12.82
N GLU A 14 12.60 -6.47 13.31
CA GLU A 14 12.28 -7.82 12.81
C GLU A 14 10.94 -8.36 13.33
N GLY A 15 10.40 -7.75 14.38
CA GLY A 15 9.08 -8.10 14.92
C GLY A 15 7.95 -7.80 13.94
N MET A 16 6.76 -8.32 14.22
CA MET A 16 5.56 -8.14 13.39
C MET A 16 5.17 -6.66 13.27
N MET A 17 4.61 -6.30 12.11
CA MET A 17 4.02 -4.99 11.85
C MET A 17 3.08 -4.55 12.98
N THR A 18 3.20 -3.31 13.42
CA THR A 18 2.35 -2.77 14.50
C THR A 18 0.95 -2.42 14.00
N THR A 19 -0.02 -2.32 14.90
CA THR A 19 -1.37 -1.84 14.56
C THR A 19 -1.37 -0.44 13.95
N LYS A 20 -0.42 0.42 14.34
CA LYS A 20 -0.30 1.77 13.81
C LYS A 20 0.24 1.77 12.38
N GLN A 21 1.26 0.95 12.09
CA GLN A 21 1.73 0.69 10.73
C GLN A 21 0.63 0.10 9.86
N GLN A 22 -0.12 -0.89 10.37
CA GLN A 22 -1.23 -1.49 9.64
C GLN A 22 -2.31 -0.44 9.30
N ARG A 23 -2.62 0.45 10.24
CA ARG A 23 -3.57 1.55 10.02
C ARG A 23 -3.07 2.51 8.95
N MET A 24 -1.79 2.92 9.00
CA MET A 24 -1.17 3.79 8.00
C MET A 24 -1.20 3.15 6.61
N LEU A 25 -0.72 1.90 6.50
CA LEU A 25 -0.73 1.12 5.26
C LEU A 25 -2.14 1.02 4.67
N ASN A 26 -3.13 0.70 5.51
CA ASN A 26 -4.52 0.60 5.07
C ASN A 26 -5.14 1.92 4.64
N ALA A 27 -4.72 3.05 5.20
CA ALA A 27 -5.18 4.37 4.80
C ALA A 27 -4.59 4.73 3.42
N ILE A 28 -3.29 4.59 3.26
CA ILE A 28 -2.58 4.83 2.00
C ILE A 28 -3.15 3.97 0.87
N CYS A 29 -3.34 2.66 1.07
CA CYS A 29 -3.94 1.80 0.05
C CYS A 29 -5.36 2.23 -0.33
N GLY A 30 -6.13 2.80 0.60
CA GLY A 30 -7.45 3.36 0.32
C GLY A 30 -7.37 4.61 -0.56
N ASP A 31 -6.47 5.53 -0.21
CA ASP A 31 -6.28 6.78 -0.95
C ASP A 31 -5.72 6.51 -2.36
N LEU A 32 -4.77 5.58 -2.51
CA LEU A 32 -4.26 5.12 -3.82
C LEU A 32 -5.37 4.48 -4.67
N ALA A 33 -6.22 3.65 -4.08
CA ALA A 33 -7.36 3.05 -4.78
C ALA A 33 -8.37 4.11 -5.27
N ALA A 34 -8.51 5.22 -4.54
CA ALA A 34 -9.34 6.33 -4.96
C ALA A 34 -8.65 7.22 -6.02
N GLY A 35 -7.34 7.42 -5.90
CA GLY A 35 -6.59 8.40 -6.68
C GLY A 35 -6.00 7.88 -8.00
N LEU A 36 -5.67 6.59 -8.11
CA LEU A 36 -4.86 6.09 -9.23
C LEU A 36 -5.52 4.94 -10.01
N SER A 37 -5.10 4.82 -11.27
CA SER A 37 -5.33 3.64 -12.11
C SER A 37 -3.97 3.05 -12.47
N TRP A 38 -3.68 1.84 -12.01
CA TRP A 38 -2.40 1.17 -12.22
C TRP A 38 -2.35 0.57 -13.63
N HIS A 39 -1.67 1.23 -14.57
CA HIS A 39 -1.57 0.81 -15.98
C HIS A 39 -2.91 0.40 -16.61
N GLY A 40 -3.93 1.24 -16.42
CA GLY A 40 -5.29 0.99 -16.93
C GLY A 40 -6.16 0.04 -16.07
N GLN A 41 -5.62 -0.49 -14.97
CA GLN A 41 -6.36 -1.30 -14.01
C GLN A 41 -6.74 -0.49 -12.78
N ARG A 42 -8.03 -0.50 -12.42
CA ARG A 42 -8.49 0.10 -11.17
C ARG A 42 -8.34 -0.90 -10.03
N LEU A 43 -7.30 -0.72 -9.24
CA LEU A 43 -7.03 -1.57 -8.09
C LEU A 43 -7.88 -1.16 -6.89
N THR A 44 -8.45 -2.13 -6.19
CA THR A 44 -9.08 -1.89 -4.88
C THR A 44 -8.01 -1.67 -3.82
N LYS A 45 -8.42 -1.21 -2.64
CA LYS A 45 -7.55 -1.11 -1.46
C LYS A 45 -6.82 -2.43 -1.15
N ASP A 46 -7.54 -3.55 -1.27
CA ASP A 46 -6.97 -4.87 -0.99
C ASP A 46 -6.00 -5.32 -2.09
N ASP A 47 -6.26 -4.96 -3.35
CA ASP A 47 -5.32 -5.23 -4.44
C ASP A 47 -4.00 -4.49 -4.25
N TRP A 48 -4.04 -3.20 -3.88
CA TRP A 48 -2.84 -2.43 -3.52
C TRP A 48 -2.05 -3.09 -2.37
N ARG A 49 -2.77 -3.52 -1.33
CA ARG A 49 -2.16 -4.19 -0.17
C ARG A 49 -1.55 -5.54 -0.54
N HIS A 50 -2.19 -6.32 -1.40
CA HIS A 50 -1.62 -7.59 -1.90
C HIS A 50 -0.43 -7.35 -2.81
N MET A 51 -0.51 -6.35 -3.69
CA MET A 51 0.58 -5.98 -4.60
C MET A 51 1.84 -5.60 -3.82
N VAL A 52 1.74 -4.65 -2.88
CA VAL A 52 2.92 -4.23 -2.10
C VAL A 52 3.45 -5.36 -1.21
N ALA A 53 2.58 -6.16 -0.60
CA ALA A 53 3.02 -7.25 0.27
C ALA A 53 3.74 -8.36 -0.51
N GLY A 54 3.24 -8.71 -1.69
CA GLY A 54 3.92 -9.63 -2.59
C GLY A 54 5.26 -9.07 -3.10
N THR A 55 5.34 -7.77 -3.38
CA THR A 55 6.61 -7.13 -3.75
C THR A 55 7.65 -7.18 -2.62
N MET A 56 7.24 -6.93 -1.37
CA MET A 56 8.17 -6.93 -0.22
C MET A 56 8.58 -8.32 0.26
N LEU A 57 7.66 -9.29 0.20
CA LEU A 57 7.88 -10.65 0.73
C LEU A 57 8.19 -11.69 -0.35
N GLY A 58 8.15 -11.29 -1.61
CA GLY A 58 8.36 -12.14 -2.77
C GLY A 58 7.07 -12.81 -3.28
N TRP A 59 7.17 -13.24 -4.54
CA TRP A 59 6.12 -13.96 -5.26
C TRP A 59 6.54 -15.40 -5.52
N ARG A 60 5.59 -16.32 -5.45
CA ARG A 60 5.79 -17.73 -5.85
C ARG A 60 4.87 -18.08 -7.01
N LEU A 61 5.45 -18.53 -8.12
CA LEU A 61 4.69 -19.13 -9.21
C LEU A 61 4.34 -20.57 -8.84
N MET A 62 3.06 -20.91 -8.89
CA MET A 62 2.55 -22.24 -8.53
C MET A 62 1.67 -22.78 -9.65
N PRO A 63 1.58 -24.10 -9.81
CA PRO A 63 0.50 -24.71 -10.58
C PRO A 63 -0.86 -24.25 -10.05
N ALA A 64 -1.77 -23.90 -10.96
CA ALA A 64 -3.14 -23.57 -10.60
C ALA A 64 -3.91 -24.83 -10.16
N ILE A 65 -5.03 -24.62 -9.47
CA ILE A 65 -5.96 -25.71 -9.13
C ILE A 65 -6.76 -26.07 -10.38
N ASP A 66 -6.69 -27.33 -10.81
CA ASP A 66 -7.55 -27.84 -11.87
C ASP A 66 -9.00 -27.89 -11.38
N ARG A 67 -9.90 -27.23 -12.13
CA ARG A 67 -11.35 -27.22 -11.85
C ARG A 67 -12.12 -28.24 -12.70
N GLY A 68 -11.43 -29.22 -13.30
CA GLY A 68 -12.02 -30.28 -14.11
C GLY A 68 -12.29 -29.87 -15.57
N GLN A 69 -11.67 -28.79 -16.05
CA GLN A 69 -11.88 -28.25 -17.40
C GLN A 69 -10.67 -28.46 -18.34
N GLY A 70 -9.60 -29.12 -17.85
CA GLY A 70 -8.39 -29.38 -18.62
C GLY A 70 -7.50 -28.14 -18.73
N ALA A 71 -6.22 -28.33 -18.39
CA ALA A 71 -5.16 -27.32 -18.27
C ALA A 71 -5.27 -26.41 -17.01
N PRO A 72 -4.83 -26.88 -15.84
CA PRO A 72 -4.47 -25.95 -14.76
C PRO A 72 -3.37 -25.01 -15.28
N GLY A 73 -3.68 -23.72 -15.37
CA GLY A 73 -2.69 -22.68 -15.68
C GLY A 73 -1.67 -22.51 -14.55
N HIS A 74 -1.05 -21.33 -14.45
CA HIS A 74 -0.22 -20.97 -13.31
C HIS A 74 -0.85 -19.83 -12.53
N ILE A 75 -0.59 -19.80 -11.22
CA ILE A 75 -0.99 -18.70 -10.32
C ILE A 75 0.23 -18.10 -9.65
N MET A 76 0.16 -16.81 -9.38
CA MET A 76 1.14 -16.08 -8.58
C MET A 76 0.61 -15.93 -7.15
N LEU A 77 1.36 -16.40 -6.16
CA LEU A 77 1.04 -16.24 -4.74
C LEU A 77 2.02 -15.26 -4.10
N GLY A 78 1.50 -14.08 -3.74
CA GLY A 78 2.25 -13.09 -2.96
C GLY A 78 2.28 -13.40 -1.47
N GLY A 79 3.29 -12.89 -0.77
CA GLY A 79 3.30 -12.90 0.70
C GLY A 79 2.11 -12.13 1.29
N SER A 80 1.60 -12.61 2.43
CA SER A 80 0.53 -11.90 3.14
C SER A 80 1.06 -10.66 3.83
N SER A 81 0.36 -9.53 3.70
CA SER A 81 0.66 -8.30 4.48
C SER A 81 0.72 -8.53 5.99
N MET A 82 0.08 -9.59 6.50
CA MET A 82 0.15 -9.95 7.93
C MET A 82 1.50 -10.54 8.34
N LYS A 83 2.38 -10.86 7.39
CA LYS A 83 3.74 -11.35 7.64
C LYS A 83 4.80 -10.25 7.48
N LEU A 84 4.40 -9.01 7.22
CA LEU A 84 5.34 -7.90 7.19
C LEU A 84 5.95 -7.71 8.59
N THR A 85 7.27 -7.65 8.64
CA THR A 85 7.97 -7.13 9.82
C THR A 85 7.77 -5.62 9.90
N LYS A 86 8.10 -5.01 11.03
CA LYS A 86 8.05 -3.54 11.16
C LYS A 86 8.90 -2.85 10.10
N SER A 87 10.10 -3.36 9.83
CA SER A 87 10.98 -2.79 8.79
C SER A 87 10.34 -2.87 7.41
N LEU A 88 9.82 -4.05 7.00
CA LEU A 88 9.17 -4.20 5.70
C LEU A 88 7.88 -3.41 5.59
N ALA A 89 7.14 -3.23 6.68
CA ALA A 89 5.96 -2.37 6.71
C ALA A 89 6.33 -0.89 6.52
N CYS A 90 7.40 -0.43 7.17
CA CYS A 90 7.93 0.92 6.97
C CYS A 90 8.36 1.14 5.51
N ASP A 91 9.07 0.18 4.91
CA ASP A 91 9.49 0.25 3.51
C ASP A 91 8.28 0.21 2.55
N ALA A 92 7.29 -0.64 2.81
CA ALA A 92 6.04 -0.69 2.05
C ALA A 92 5.28 0.63 2.08
N ILE A 93 5.13 1.24 3.26
CA ILE A 93 4.48 2.54 3.43
C ILE A 93 5.24 3.61 2.65
N THR A 94 6.57 3.63 2.78
CA THR A 94 7.44 4.61 2.11
C THR A 94 7.28 4.53 0.59
N VAL A 95 7.33 3.32 0.02
CA VAL A 95 7.16 3.11 -1.42
C VAL A 95 5.78 3.54 -1.89
N LEU A 96 4.72 3.22 -1.14
CA LEU A 96 3.36 3.58 -1.55
C LEU A 96 3.08 5.08 -1.46
N VAL A 97 3.62 5.77 -0.45
CA VAL A 97 3.58 7.24 -0.38
C VAL A 97 4.28 7.82 -1.60
N HIS A 98 5.48 7.35 -1.91
CA HIS A 98 6.24 7.80 -3.07
C HIS A 98 5.49 7.59 -4.40
N ILE A 99 4.84 6.44 -4.57
CA ILE A 99 3.98 6.17 -5.75
C ILE A 99 2.80 7.14 -5.83
N GLY A 100 2.19 7.48 -4.69
CA GLY A 100 1.08 8.42 -4.67
C GLY A 100 1.52 9.86 -4.95
N ASP A 101 2.68 10.28 -4.46
CA ASP A 101 3.23 11.61 -4.67
C ASP A 101 3.82 11.79 -6.09
N HIS A 102 4.42 10.73 -6.64
CA HIS A 102 5.15 10.72 -7.91
C HIS A 102 4.71 9.57 -8.84
N PRO A 103 3.42 9.49 -9.24
CA PRO A 103 2.92 8.41 -10.08
C PRO A 103 3.64 8.32 -11.45
N GLU A 104 4.17 9.43 -11.95
CA GLU A 104 4.93 9.50 -13.19
C GLU A 104 6.18 8.63 -13.19
N GLU A 105 6.81 8.39 -12.04
CA GLU A 105 7.98 7.51 -11.93
C GLU A 105 7.63 6.03 -12.16
N GLN A 106 6.37 5.67 -11.97
CA GLN A 106 5.83 4.36 -12.34
C GLN A 106 5.28 4.36 -13.78
N GLY A 107 5.52 5.42 -14.57
CA GLY A 107 4.95 5.56 -15.91
C GLY A 107 3.45 5.77 -15.92
N ILE A 108 2.86 6.22 -14.80
CA ILE A 108 1.42 6.46 -14.67
C ILE A 108 1.16 7.94 -14.95
N ARG A 109 0.32 8.20 -15.95
CA ARG A 109 -0.11 9.57 -16.28
C ARG A 109 -1.28 9.97 -15.37
N ALA A 110 -0.96 10.37 -14.14
CA ALA A 110 -1.92 10.86 -13.15
C ALA A 110 -1.35 12.07 -12.39
N ARG A 111 -2.22 12.82 -11.71
CA ARG A 111 -1.79 13.81 -10.73
C ARG A 111 -1.41 13.09 -9.41
N PRO A 112 -0.61 13.73 -8.54
CA PRO A 112 -0.38 13.22 -7.20
C PRO A 112 -1.69 12.91 -6.47
N VAL A 113 -1.67 11.86 -5.65
CA VAL A 113 -2.84 11.39 -4.90
C VAL A 113 -3.18 12.39 -3.82
N ARG A 114 -4.49 12.67 -3.68
CA ARG A 114 -4.99 13.42 -2.54
C ARG A 114 -5.04 12.51 -1.32
N TRP A 115 -4.13 12.73 -0.39
CA TRP A 115 -4.07 12.00 0.87
C TRP A 115 -5.19 12.41 1.82
N SER A 116 -5.72 11.44 2.56
CA SER A 116 -6.66 11.64 3.65
C SER A 116 -5.99 12.25 4.88
N ASP A 117 -6.78 12.85 5.78
CA ASP A 117 -6.29 13.42 7.04
C ASP A 117 -5.46 12.43 7.87
N THR A 118 -5.82 11.14 7.83
CA THR A 118 -5.07 10.10 8.53
C THR A 118 -3.67 9.93 7.97
N VAL A 119 -3.53 9.95 6.64
CA VAL A 119 -2.23 9.87 5.97
C VAL A 119 -1.45 11.16 6.19
N LEU A 120 -2.07 12.34 6.00
CA LEU A 120 -1.42 13.64 6.22
C LEU A 120 -0.84 13.75 7.64
N LEU A 121 -1.63 13.44 8.67
CA LEU A 121 -1.15 13.43 10.06
C LEU A 121 -0.02 12.42 10.27
N GLY A 122 -0.14 11.22 9.68
CA GLY A 122 0.91 10.21 9.71
C GLY A 122 2.21 10.65 9.02
N LEU A 123 2.11 11.51 8.00
CA LEU A 123 3.26 12.12 7.31
C LEU A 123 3.80 13.36 8.05
N GLY A 124 3.14 13.82 9.12
CA GLY A 124 3.55 15.00 9.89
C GLY A 124 3.00 16.32 9.33
N HIS A 125 2.03 16.25 8.43
CA HIS A 125 1.33 17.39 7.87
C HIS A 125 0.05 17.68 8.64
N ASN A 126 -0.30 18.96 8.77
CA ASN A 126 -1.58 19.37 9.34
C ASN A 126 -2.64 19.44 8.24
N PRO A 127 -3.74 18.64 8.30
CA PRO A 127 -4.77 18.64 7.25
C PRO A 127 -5.39 20.01 6.98
N SER A 128 -5.44 20.91 7.98
CA SER A 128 -5.99 22.26 7.79
C SER A 128 -5.19 23.08 6.77
N ASP A 129 -3.90 22.81 6.60
CA ASP A 129 -3.03 23.53 5.66
C ASP A 129 -3.43 23.26 4.20
N PHE A 130 -4.24 22.22 3.96
CA PHE A 130 -4.71 21.78 2.65
C PHE A 130 -6.22 21.99 2.44
N ALA A 131 -6.93 22.50 3.46
CA ALA A 131 -8.38 22.70 3.42
C ALA A 131 -8.78 23.93 2.58
N GLU A 132 -7.89 24.91 2.40
CA GLU A 132 -8.17 26.16 1.69
C GLU A 132 -7.92 26.10 0.16
N ALA A 133 -7.46 24.95 -0.36
CA ALA A 133 -7.13 24.78 -1.78
C ALA A 133 -8.16 23.95 -2.59
N ALA A 134 -9.35 23.71 -2.03
CA ALA A 134 -10.40 22.86 -2.62
C ALA A 134 -11.53 23.65 -3.29
#